data_AF-A0A8S4MPG2-F1
#
_entry.id   AF-A0A8S4MPG2-F1
#
_cell.length_a   1.000
_cell.length_b   1.000
_cell.length_c   1.000
_cell.angle_alpha   90.00
_cell.angle_beta   90.00
_cell.angle_gamma   90.00
#
_symmetry.space_group_name_H-M   'P 1'
#
loop_
_entity.id
_entity.type
_entity.pdbx_description
1 polymer ?
#
loop_
_entity_poly.entity_id
_entity_poly.type
_entity_poly.pdbx_seq_one_letter_code
_entity_poly.pdbx_strand_id
1 'polypeptide(L)'
;MIYFARPYDLLSKVYSRDFGVGGVDGFINKISNEIDKKLQDPQTYDCKNSYLEVQVMTESDVPVRDVGETSQGMVLYKGAMIDIANLLSRLERSERDRIAIEEKVADQQADLEYLRAMISSSEETTKTLASELKEVKEKLSDTTKTMQDVEKTCGSYRELLDIIHLMTM
;
A
#
# COMPACT_ATOMS: atom_id res chain seq x y z
N MET A 1 -12.69 36.14 35.36
CA MET A 1 -13.52 35.19 34.62
C MET A 1 -12.61 34.27 33.84
N ILE A 2 -12.45 33.02 34.27
CA ILE A 2 -11.65 32.02 33.56
C ILE A 2 -12.64 31.17 32.76
N TYR A 3 -12.61 31.30 31.44
CA TYR A 3 -13.41 30.47 30.54
C TYR A 3 -12.85 29.05 30.55
N PHE A 4 -13.56 28.13 31.20
CA PHE A 4 -13.35 26.69 31.01
C PHE A 4 -13.85 26.32 29.61
N ALA A 5 -12.93 26.19 28.65
CA ALA A 5 -13.23 25.59 27.35
C ALA A 5 -13.65 24.13 27.55
N ARG A 6 -14.81 23.75 27.02
CA ARG A 6 -15.33 22.39 27.15
C ARG A 6 -14.45 21.41 26.36
N PRO A 7 -14.18 20.20 26.88
CA PRO A 7 -13.29 19.22 26.27
C PRO A 7 -13.71 18.72 24.86
N TYR A 8 -14.93 19.02 24.42
CA TYR A 8 -15.45 18.62 23.11
C TYR A 8 -14.85 19.42 21.93
N ASP A 9 -14.30 20.63 22.16
CA ASP A 9 -13.73 21.45 21.08
C ASP A 9 -12.33 21.00 20.64
N LEU A 10 -11.66 20.18 21.44
CA LEU A 10 -10.32 19.65 21.14
C LEU A 10 -10.39 18.31 20.38
N LEU A 11 -11.46 17.54 20.53
CA LEU A 11 -11.65 16.26 19.83
C LEU A 11 -11.89 16.45 18.33
N SER A 12 -12.58 17.53 17.94
CA SER A 12 -12.75 17.88 16.52
C SER A 12 -11.42 18.22 15.83
N LYS A 13 -10.47 18.85 16.54
CA LYS A 13 -9.16 19.23 15.98
C LYS A 13 -8.19 18.05 15.86
N VAL A 14 -8.33 17.03 16.70
CA VAL A 14 -7.49 15.82 16.62
C VAL A 14 -7.98 14.90 15.50
N TYR A 15 -9.30 14.78 15.29
CA TYR A 15 -9.86 13.97 14.21
C TYR A 15 -9.62 14.52 12.79
N SER A 16 -9.26 15.80 12.66
CA SER A 16 -9.00 16.44 11.36
C SER A 16 -7.52 16.47 10.94
N ARG A 17 -6.59 16.04 11.79
CA ARG A 17 -5.15 16.20 11.49
C ARG A 17 -4.56 15.07 10.63
N ASP A 18 -5.12 13.87 10.70
CA ASP A 18 -4.60 12.72 9.94
C ASP A 18 -5.43 12.38 8.70
N PHE A 19 -6.66 12.91 8.59
CA PHE A 19 -7.52 12.79 7.41
C PHE A 19 -7.79 14.17 6.82
N GLY A 20 -6.84 14.71 6.05
CA GLY A 20 -7.01 15.99 5.37
C GLY A 20 -8.21 15.99 4.42
N VAL A 21 -9.18 16.88 4.67
CA VAL A 21 -10.26 17.44 3.80
C VAL A 21 -11.02 16.51 2.84
N GLY A 22 -10.80 15.20 2.86
CA GLY A 22 -11.39 14.25 1.91
C GLY A 22 -11.91 12.97 2.55
N GLY A 23 -11.85 12.81 3.87
CA GLY A 23 -12.30 11.59 4.53
C GLY A 23 -11.71 10.31 3.91
N VAL A 24 -12.44 9.19 4.04
CA VAL A 24 -12.06 7.89 3.46
C VAL A 24 -12.02 7.95 1.93
N ASP A 25 -12.89 8.76 1.31
CA ASP A 25 -12.99 8.90 -0.14
C ASP A 25 -11.75 9.58 -0.75
N GLY A 26 -11.16 10.55 -0.04
CA GLY A 26 -9.92 11.21 -0.44
C GLY A 26 -8.71 10.29 -0.35
N PHE A 27 -8.69 9.39 0.63
CA PHE A 27 -7.67 8.35 0.75
C PHE A 27 -7.81 7.30 -0.37
N ILE A 28 -9.02 6.84 -0.64
CA ILE A 28 -9.32 5.90 -1.74
C ILE A 28 -8.96 6.53 -3.10
N ASN A 29 -9.30 7.80 -3.34
CA ASN A 29 -8.94 8.50 -4.56
C ASN A 29 -7.43 8.70 -4.69
N LYS A 30 -6.73 8.96 -3.59
CA LYS A 30 -5.26 9.06 -3.59
C LYS A 30 -4.60 7.72 -3.91
N ILE A 31 -5.11 6.62 -3.36
CA ILE A 31 -4.65 5.27 -3.69
C ILE A 31 -4.94 4.95 -5.16
N SER A 32 -6.15 5.23 -5.65
CA SER A 32 -6.52 4.97 -7.05
C SER A 32 -5.61 5.74 -8.01
N ASN A 33 -5.38 7.03 -7.75
CA ASN A 33 -4.47 7.85 -8.56
C ASN A 33 -3.02 7.33 -8.54
N GLU A 34 -2.54 6.83 -7.41
CA GLU A 34 -1.18 6.28 -7.31
C GLU A 34 -1.05 4.93 -8.04
N ILE A 35 -2.09 4.09 -7.99
CA ILE A 35 -2.18 2.84 -8.75
C ILE A 35 -2.22 3.13 -10.25
N ASP A 36 -3.06 4.06 -10.70
CA ASP A 36 -3.17 4.44 -12.10
C ASP A 36 -1.84 5.00 -12.62
N LYS A 37 -1.15 5.81 -11.82
CA LYS A 37 0.18 6.34 -12.14
C LYS A 37 1.24 5.24 -12.27
N LYS A 38 1.19 4.22 -11.40
CA LYS A 38 2.07 3.04 -11.48
C LYS A 38 1.75 2.14 -12.67
N LEU A 39 0.49 2.09 -13.13
CA LEU A 39 0.11 1.40 -14.37
C LEU A 39 0.56 2.14 -15.63
N GLN A 40 0.75 3.47 -15.53
CA GLN A 40 1.07 4.34 -16.67
C GLN A 40 2.58 4.55 -16.87
N ASP A 41 3.43 4.01 -16.00
CA ASP A 41 4.88 3.97 -16.20
C ASP A 41 5.20 3.08 -17.42
N PRO A 42 5.71 3.65 -18.53
CA PRO A 42 5.94 2.95 -19.79
C PRO A 42 7.26 2.17 -19.78
N GLN A 43 7.73 1.68 -18.63
CA GLN A 43 8.75 0.63 -18.58
C GLN A 43 8.03 -0.70 -18.88
N THR A 44 7.68 -0.75 -20.15
CA THR A 44 6.78 -1.65 -20.85
C THR A 44 7.06 -3.10 -20.48
N TYR A 45 6.01 -3.82 -20.10
CA TYR A 45 5.89 -5.25 -20.37
C TYR A 45 5.82 -5.48 -21.90
N ASP A 46 6.76 -4.91 -22.67
CA ASP A 46 6.94 -5.23 -24.08
C ASP A 46 7.72 -6.53 -24.13
N CYS A 47 7.10 -7.60 -23.65
CA CYS A 47 7.48 -8.95 -23.98
C CYS A 47 7.04 -9.25 -25.43
N LYS A 48 7.36 -8.36 -26.38
CA LYS A 48 7.49 -8.73 -27.78
C LYS A 48 8.70 -9.65 -27.89
N ASN A 49 8.45 -10.92 -27.61
CA ASN A 49 9.15 -12.08 -28.14
C ASN A 49 10.65 -11.86 -28.39
N SER A 50 11.43 -11.63 -27.31
CA SER A 50 12.89 -11.46 -27.43
C SER A 50 13.61 -12.76 -27.77
N TYR A 51 12.90 -13.89 -27.72
CA TYR A 51 13.39 -15.16 -28.25
C TYR A 51 12.88 -15.36 -29.68
N LEU A 52 13.78 -15.11 -30.63
CA LEU A 52 13.75 -15.63 -32.00
C LEU A 52 12.71 -15.02 -32.97
N GLU A 53 12.91 -13.77 -33.36
CA GLU A 53 12.68 -13.41 -34.76
C GLU A 53 14.04 -13.35 -35.47
N VAL A 54 14.43 -14.50 -36.01
CA VAL A 54 15.53 -14.60 -36.98
C VAL A 54 14.95 -14.08 -38.29
N GLN A 55 15.44 -12.94 -38.78
CA GLN A 55 15.21 -12.55 -40.16
C GLN A 55 15.96 -13.54 -41.05
N VAL A 56 15.31 -14.66 -41.38
CA VAL A 56 15.79 -15.58 -42.40
C VAL A 56 15.54 -14.88 -43.73
N MET A 57 16.59 -14.31 -44.32
CA MET A 57 16.51 -13.92 -45.72
C MET A 57 16.42 -15.21 -46.54
N THR A 58 15.20 -15.57 -46.94
CA THR A 58 14.97 -16.64 -47.90
C THR A 58 15.38 -16.18 -49.29
N GLU A 59 15.82 -17.14 -50.10
CA GLU A 59 16.50 -17.06 -51.41
C GLU A 59 15.82 -16.22 -52.51
N SER A 60 14.69 -15.55 -52.26
CA SER A 60 13.85 -14.93 -53.30
C SER A 60 14.23 -13.51 -53.73
N ASP A 61 15.14 -12.81 -53.03
CA ASP A 61 15.49 -11.41 -53.34
C ASP A 61 17.00 -11.17 -53.53
N VAL A 62 17.66 -11.94 -54.40
CA VAL A 62 19.05 -11.66 -54.80
C VAL A 62 19.08 -11.06 -56.21
N PRO A 63 19.22 -9.72 -56.39
CA PRO A 63 19.91 -9.23 -57.56
C PRO A 63 21.36 -9.69 -57.42
N VAL A 64 21.80 -10.58 -58.30
CA VAL A 64 23.21 -11.03 -58.38
C VAL A 64 24.10 -9.79 -58.47
N ARG A 65 24.67 -9.40 -57.34
CA ARG A 65 25.76 -8.44 -57.26
C ARG A 65 27.02 -9.23 -56.94
N ASP A 66 28.00 -8.95 -57.78
CA ASP A 66 29.30 -9.56 -57.91
C ASP A 66 29.98 -9.88 -56.56
N VAL A 67 30.72 -10.98 -56.56
CA VAL A 67 31.47 -11.48 -55.41
C VAL A 67 32.56 -10.48 -55.05
N GLY A 68 32.32 -9.70 -54.01
CA GLY A 68 33.31 -8.81 -53.41
C GLY A 68 33.06 -8.71 -51.92
N GLU A 69 33.87 -9.45 -51.15
CA GLU A 69 33.96 -9.43 -49.69
C GLU A 69 32.79 -10.10 -48.95
N THR A 70 32.95 -11.40 -48.66
CA THR A 70 32.34 -11.99 -47.45
C THR A 70 32.74 -11.13 -46.26
N SER A 71 31.86 -10.23 -45.84
CA SER A 71 32.03 -9.42 -44.64
C SER A 71 32.39 -10.33 -43.47
N GLN A 72 33.51 -10.04 -42.81
CA GLN A 72 34.03 -10.84 -41.70
C GLN A 72 32.91 -11.01 -40.63
N GLY A 73 32.48 -12.25 -40.39
CA GLY A 73 31.49 -12.58 -39.33
C GLY A 73 30.13 -13.12 -39.80
N MET A 74 29.89 -13.25 -41.11
CA MET A 74 28.72 -13.95 -41.64
C MET A 74 29.01 -15.45 -41.86
N VAL A 75 28.08 -16.33 -41.45
CA VAL A 75 28.21 -17.80 -41.59
C VAL A 75 26.95 -18.38 -42.22
N LEU A 76 27.12 -19.26 -43.22
CA LEU A 76 26.02 -20.02 -43.81
C LEU A 76 25.69 -21.23 -42.93
N TYR A 77 24.46 -21.30 -42.42
CA TYR A 77 23.97 -22.41 -41.61
C TYR A 77 22.62 -22.89 -42.12
N LYS A 78 22.53 -24.18 -42.47
CA LYS A 78 21.32 -24.80 -43.03
C LYS A 78 20.68 -24.00 -44.18
N GLY A 79 21.51 -23.44 -45.06
CA GLY A 79 21.06 -22.66 -46.22
C GLY A 79 20.70 -21.19 -45.93
N ALA A 80 20.75 -20.73 -44.68
CA ALA A 80 20.54 -19.33 -44.31
C ALA A 80 21.87 -18.64 -43.99
N MET A 81 22.09 -17.42 -44.49
CA MET A 81 23.21 -16.58 -44.06
C MET A 81 22.89 -15.95 -42.70
N ILE A 82 23.78 -16.14 -41.73
CA ILE A 82 23.63 -15.65 -40.36
C ILE A 82 24.75 -14.66 -40.04
N ASP A 83 24.38 -13.46 -39.62
CA ASP A 83 25.30 -12.49 -39.01
C ASP A 83 25.46 -12.79 -37.52
N ILE A 84 26.61 -13.34 -37.14
CA ILE A 84 26.91 -13.75 -35.77
C ILE A 84 27.11 -12.53 -34.87
N ALA A 85 27.71 -11.45 -35.39
CA ALA A 85 27.99 -10.25 -34.60
C ALA A 85 26.70 -9.56 -34.16
N ASN A 86 25.73 -9.45 -35.08
CA ASN A 86 24.40 -8.91 -34.75
C ASN A 86 23.65 -9.83 -33.76
N LEU A 87 23.72 -11.15 -33.94
CA LEU A 87 23.08 -12.10 -33.02
C LEU A 87 23.64 -11.98 -31.60
N LEU A 88 24.97 -11.92 -31.45
CA LEU A 88 25.62 -11.74 -30.15
C LEU A 88 25.28 -10.39 -29.51
N SER A 89 25.28 -9.30 -30.29
CA SER A 89 24.89 -7.97 -29.77
C SER A 89 23.44 -7.95 -29.27
N ARG A 90 22.51 -8.63 -29.95
CA ARG A 90 21.12 -8.79 -29.51
C ARG A 90 21.03 -9.63 -28.25
N LEU A 91 21.79 -10.73 -28.17
CA LEU A 91 21.83 -11.59 -26.99
C LEU A 91 22.35 -10.85 -25.76
N GLU A 92 23.41 -10.05 -25.92
CA GLU A 92 23.98 -9.25 -24.84
C GLU A 92 22.98 -8.18 -24.33
N ARG A 93 22.24 -7.52 -25.23
CA ARG A 93 21.16 -6.61 -24.85
C ARG A 93 20.06 -7.35 -24.07
N SER A 94 19.61 -8.49 -24.60
CA SER A 94 18.59 -9.33 -23.97
C SER A 94 19.00 -9.80 -22.57
N GLU A 95 20.28 -10.13 -22.38
CA GLU A 95 20.80 -10.56 -21.08
C GLU A 95 20.81 -9.40 -20.08
N ARG A 96 21.21 -8.20 -20.50
CA ARG A 96 21.15 -6.99 -19.66
C ARG A 96 19.71 -6.65 -19.25
N ASP A 97 18.77 -6.73 -20.19
CA ASP A 97 17.36 -6.47 -19.93
C ASP A 97 16.78 -7.52 -18.96
N ARG A 98 17.16 -8.79 -19.13
CA ARG A 98 16.77 -9.87 -18.20
C ARG A 98 17.24 -9.58 -16.78
N ILE A 99 18.52 -9.25 -16.61
CA ILE A 99 19.10 -8.97 -15.28
C ILE A 99 18.38 -7.77 -14.64
N ALA A 100 18.11 -6.70 -15.39
CA ALA A 100 17.39 -5.54 -14.88
C ALA A 100 15.95 -5.87 -14.44
N ILE A 101 15.27 -6.77 -15.16
CA ILE A 101 13.94 -7.25 -14.76
C ILE A 101 14.03 -8.11 -13.50
N GLU A 102 15.00 -9.02 -13.42
CA GLU A 102 15.22 -9.86 -12.25
C GLU A 102 15.49 -9.03 -10.98
N GLU A 103 16.33 -7.99 -11.09
CA GLU A 103 16.59 -7.03 -10.01
C GLU A 103 15.30 -6.32 -9.57
N LYS A 104 14.53 -5.78 -10.52
CA LYS A 104 13.26 -5.10 -10.24
C LYS A 104 12.23 -6.03 -9.57
N VAL A 105 12.18 -7.30 -9.99
CA VAL A 105 11.30 -8.30 -9.36
C VAL A 105 11.72 -8.57 -7.92
N ALA A 106 13.03 -8.69 -7.66
CA ALA A 106 13.54 -8.89 -6.31
C ALA A 106 13.20 -7.70 -5.39
N ASP A 107 13.39 -6.46 -5.87
CA ASP A 107 13.03 -5.25 -5.13
C ASP A 107 11.54 -5.20 -4.81
N GLN A 108 10.68 -5.48 -5.79
CA GLN A 108 9.23 -5.52 -5.59
C GLN A 108 8.82 -6.61 -4.58
N GLN A 109 9.52 -7.75 -4.56
CA GLN A 109 9.27 -8.81 -3.58
C GLN A 109 9.62 -8.37 -2.17
N ALA A 110 10.75 -7.69 -1.99
CA ALA A 110 11.16 -7.14 -0.71
C ALA A 110 10.16 -6.07 -0.22
N ASP A 111 9.73 -5.18 -1.10
CA ASP A 111 8.71 -4.15 -0.79
C ASP A 111 7.38 -4.79 -0.36
N LEU A 112 6.93 -5.84 -1.06
CA LEU A 112 5.70 -6.56 -0.70
C LEU A 112 5.80 -7.24 0.66
N GLU A 113 6.95 -7.82 1.00
CA GLU A 113 7.17 -8.44 2.30
C GLU A 113 7.17 -7.40 3.43
N TYR A 114 7.83 -6.26 3.21
CA TYR A 114 7.79 -5.12 4.14
C TYR A 114 6.35 -4.61 4.35
N LEU A 115 5.60 -4.39 3.27
CA LEU A 115 4.21 -3.93 3.35
C LEU A 115 3.32 -4.93 4.08
N ARG A 116 3.50 -6.23 3.86
CA ARG A 116 2.76 -7.28 4.60
C ARG A 116 3.05 -7.23 6.09
N ALA A 117 4.32 -7.07 6.47
CA ALA A 117 4.70 -6.92 7.88
C ALA A 117 4.05 -5.68 8.52
N MET A 118 4.08 -4.55 7.80
CA MET A 118 3.46 -3.30 8.24
C MET A 118 1.93 -3.44 8.41
N ILE A 119 1.24 -4.06 7.46
CA ILE A 119 -0.20 -4.32 7.55
C ILE A 119 -0.51 -5.21 8.76
N SER A 120 0.22 -6.31 8.93
CA SER A 120 0.00 -7.23 10.07
C SER A 120 0.16 -6.51 11.41
N SER A 121 1.18 -5.68 11.55
CA SER A 121 1.39 -4.87 12.76
C SER A 121 0.27 -3.85 12.98
N SER A 122 -0.18 -3.20 11.90
CA SER A 122 -1.31 -2.26 11.95
C SER A 122 -2.63 -2.95 12.34
N GLU A 123 -2.87 -4.17 11.88
CA GLU A 123 -4.05 -4.95 12.25
C GLU A 123 -4.02 -5.36 13.72
N GLU A 124 -2.86 -5.78 14.22
CA GLU A 124 -2.68 -6.14 15.63
C GLU A 124 -2.90 -4.94 16.55
N THR A 125 -2.27 -3.80 16.24
CA THR A 125 -2.48 -2.55 17.00
C THR A 125 -3.95 -2.10 16.99
N THR A 126 -4.63 -2.22 15.86
CA THR A 126 -6.07 -1.91 15.75
C THR A 126 -6.92 -2.84 16.62
N LYS A 127 -6.63 -4.15 16.63
CA LYS A 127 -7.33 -5.13 17.48
C LYS A 127 -7.12 -4.81 18.97
N THR A 128 -5.88 -4.54 19.36
CA THR A 128 -5.54 -4.15 20.73
C THR A 128 -6.28 -2.89 21.15
N LEU A 129 -6.23 -1.83 20.33
CA LEU A 129 -6.92 -0.57 20.64
C LEU A 129 -8.44 -0.75 20.73
N ALA A 130 -9.04 -1.56 19.84
CA ALA A 130 -10.46 -1.87 19.91
C ALA A 130 -10.84 -2.60 21.21
N SER A 131 -9.96 -3.49 21.69
CA SER A 131 -10.16 -4.20 22.96
C SER A 131 -10.05 -3.26 24.16
N GLU A 132 -9.05 -2.37 24.18
CA GLU A 132 -8.86 -1.37 25.24
C GLU A 132 -10.04 -0.40 25.30
N LEU A 133 -10.55 0.04 24.14
CA LEU A 133 -11.72 0.92 24.07
C LEU A 133 -12.95 0.23 24.67
N LYS A 134 -13.16 -1.06 24.34
CA LYS A 134 -14.25 -1.85 24.92
C LYS A 134 -14.13 -1.92 26.45
N GLU A 135 -12.94 -2.20 26.97
CA GLU A 135 -12.68 -2.27 28.40
C GLU A 135 -12.92 -0.93 29.11
N VAL A 136 -12.44 0.18 28.53
CA VAL A 136 -12.66 1.53 29.08
C VAL A 136 -14.15 1.86 29.09
N LYS A 137 -14.89 1.50 28.05
CA LYS A 137 -16.35 1.70 27.98
C LYS A 137 -17.09 0.91 29.06
N GLU A 138 -16.66 -0.32 29.31
CA GLU A 138 -17.21 -1.18 30.36
C GLU A 138 -16.94 -0.59 31.75
N LYS A 139 -15.68 -0.23 32.04
CA LYS A 139 -15.29 0.45 33.29
C LYS A 139 -16.06 1.76 33.52
N LEU A 140 -16.27 2.56 32.48
CA LEU A 140 -17.05 3.79 32.57
C LEU A 140 -18.52 3.51 32.88
N SER A 141 -19.12 2.51 32.22
CA SER A 141 -20.48 2.05 32.49
C SER A 141 -20.63 1.62 33.95
N ASP A 142 -19.71 0.81 34.45
CA ASP A 142 -19.77 0.31 35.82
C ASP A 142 -19.56 1.42 36.84
N THR A 143 -18.59 2.32 36.61
CA THR A 143 -18.40 3.51 37.45
C THR A 143 -19.66 4.37 37.49
N THR A 144 -20.32 4.58 36.34
CA THR A 144 -21.57 5.35 36.27
C THR A 144 -22.69 4.69 37.09
N LYS A 145 -22.84 3.36 37.02
CA LYS A 145 -23.81 2.63 37.85
C LYS A 145 -23.50 2.78 39.34
N THR A 146 -22.24 2.58 39.73
CA THR A 146 -21.84 2.74 41.15
C THR A 146 -22.11 4.15 41.65
N MET A 147 -21.86 5.18 40.84
CA MET A 147 -22.15 6.57 41.19
C MET A 147 -23.65 6.79 41.37
N GLN A 148 -24.50 6.26 40.48
CA GLN A 148 -25.95 6.35 40.63
C GLN A 148 -26.46 5.66 41.90
N ASP A 149 -25.88 4.51 42.27
CA ASP A 149 -26.27 3.81 43.49
C ASP A 149 -25.82 4.57 44.75
N VAL A 150 -24.64 5.18 44.72
CA VAL A 150 -24.18 6.09 45.78
C VAL A 150 -25.10 7.32 45.88
N GLU A 151 -25.47 7.95 44.76
CA GLU A 151 -26.39 9.09 44.75
C GLU A 151 -27.75 8.73 45.37
N LYS A 152 -28.31 7.57 45.03
CA LYS A 152 -29.58 7.09 45.64
C LYS A 152 -29.45 6.92 47.15
N THR A 153 -28.39 6.25 47.61
CA THR A 153 -28.18 6.01 49.05
C THR A 153 -27.97 7.32 49.81
N CYS A 154 -27.17 8.25 49.28
CA CYS A 154 -27.01 9.59 49.83
C CYS A 154 -28.34 10.36 49.86
N GLY A 155 -29.17 10.25 48.81
CA GLY A 155 -30.51 10.83 48.77
C GLY A 155 -31.39 10.33 49.91
N SER A 156 -31.47 9.00 50.10
CA SER A 156 -32.23 8.40 51.20
C SER A 156 -31.73 8.82 52.58
N TYR A 157 -30.41 8.91 52.79
CA TYR A 157 -29.86 9.40 54.05
C TYR A 157 -30.22 10.86 54.32
N ARG A 158 -30.20 11.70 53.28
CA ARG A 158 -30.58 13.11 53.39
C ARG A 158 -32.06 13.26 53.75
N GLU A 159 -32.95 12.53 53.07
CA GLU A 159 -34.38 12.51 53.39
C GLU A 159 -34.62 12.10 54.85
N LEU A 160 -33.93 11.07 55.34
CA LEU A 160 -34.03 10.65 56.75
C LEU A 160 -33.55 11.75 57.70
N LEU A 161 -32.45 12.43 57.38
CA LEU A 161 -31.90 13.52 58.18
C LEU A 161 -32.90 14.70 58.26
N ASP A 162 -33.53 15.04 57.14
CA ASP A 162 -34.54 16.09 57.05
C ASP A 162 -35.77 15.74 57.92
N ILE A 163 -36.22 14.48 57.90
CA ILE A 163 -37.32 14.00 58.77
C ILE A 163 -36.94 14.14 60.26
N ILE A 164 -35.76 13.68 60.65
CA ILE A 164 -35.30 13.77 62.05
C ILE A 164 -35.19 15.23 62.50
N HIS A 165 -34.65 16.10 61.65
CA HIS A 165 -34.56 17.53 61.95
C HIS A 165 -35.94 18.15 62.19
N LEU A 166 -36.92 17.81 61.35
CA LEU A 166 -38.29 18.29 61.47
C LEU A 166 -39.01 17.78 62.74
N MET A 167 -38.66 16.59 63.23
CA MET A 167 -39.20 16.03 64.47
C MET A 167 -38.55 16.59 65.74
N THR A 168 -37.36 17.20 65.62
CA THR A 168 -36.59 17.73 66.75
C THR A 168 -36.87 19.23 66.99
N MET A 169 -37.38 19.94 65.99
CA MET A 169 -37.83 21.34 66.07
C MET A 169 -39.28 21.43 66.51
#